data_AF-A0A3B0ZFK2-F1
#
_entry.id   AF-A0A3B0ZFK2-F1
#
_cell.length_a   1.000
_cell.length_b   1.000
_cell.length_c   1.000
_cell.angle_alpha   90.00
_cell.angle_beta   90.00
_cell.angle_gamma   90.00
#
_symmetry.space_group_name_H-M   'P 1'
#
loop_
_entity.id
_entity.type
_entity.pdbx_description
1 polymer ?
#
loop_
_entity_poly.entity_id
_entity_poly.type
_entity_poly.pdbx_seq_one_letter_code
_entity_poly.pdbx_strand_id
1 'polypeptide(L)' 'MNLMAPHNSWVIIATFIAALILTLMPLFGWLELLRPEWMTIVLVYWCLATPERVGVIVGWIAGIILDVATGSLLGQNA' A
#
# COMPACT_ATOMS: atom_id res chain seq x y z
N MET A 1 4.81 -8.98 -34.26
CA MET A 1 3.91 -8.75 -33.11
C MET A 1 4.71 -8.11 -31.99
N ASN A 2 4.87 -6.78 -32.03
CA ASN A 2 5.45 -6.04 -30.90
C ASN A 2 4.30 -5.33 -30.19
N LEU A 3 3.69 -6.02 -29.23
CA LEU A 3 2.80 -5.36 -28.27
C LEU A 3 3.71 -4.66 -27.26
N MET A 4 4.14 -3.44 -27.59
CA MET A 4 4.67 -2.52 -26.61
C MET A 4 3.52 -2.11 -25.69
N ALA A 5 3.10 -3.01 -24.79
CA ALA A 5 2.25 -2.66 -23.68
C ALA A 5 3.04 -1.61 -22.87
N PRO A 6 2.53 -0.37 -22.74
CA PRO A 6 3.22 0.64 -21.95
C PRO A 6 3.49 0.06 -20.56
N HIS A 7 4.74 0.09 -20.15
CA HIS A 7 5.22 -0.41 -18.87
C HIS A 7 4.73 0.54 -17.78
N ASN A 8 3.43 0.48 -17.45
CA ASN A 8 2.72 1.43 -16.61
C ASN A 8 2.98 1.19 -15.11
N SER A 9 4.20 0.78 -14.75
CA SER A 9 4.63 0.50 -13.37
C SER A 9 4.42 1.70 -12.42
N TRP A 10 4.35 2.91 -12.97
CA TRP A 10 4.01 4.11 -12.20
C TRP A 10 2.63 4.02 -11.55
N VAL A 11 1.67 3.29 -12.13
CA VAL A 11 0.33 3.09 -11.57
C VAL A 11 0.40 2.31 -10.26
N ILE A 12 1.28 1.30 -10.19
CA ILE A 12 1.49 0.52 -8.96
C ILE A 12 1.91 1.47 -7.83
N ILE A 13 2.94 2.28 -8.08
CA ILE A 13 3.44 3.27 -7.10
C ILE A 13 2.35 4.29 -6.74
N ALA A 14 1.63 4.84 -7.72
CA ALA A 14 0.57 5.80 -7.49
C ALA A 14 -0.57 5.22 -6.62
N THR A 15 -0.96 3.96 -6.85
CA THR A 15 -2.00 3.30 -6.04
C THR A 15 -1.53 3.02 -4.61
N PHE A 16 -0.27 2.65 -4.39
CA PHE A 16 0.28 2.52 -3.04
C PHE A 16 0.35 3.85 -2.30
N ILE A 17 0.74 4.93 -2.99
CA ILE A 17 0.72 6.29 -2.40
C ILE A 17 -0.71 6.69 -2.03
N ALA A 18 -1.68 6.46 -2.91
CA ALA A 18 -3.09 6.75 -2.63
C ALA A 18 -3.61 5.94 -1.43
N ALA A 19 -3.26 4.64 -1.35
CA ALA A 19 -3.62 3.80 -0.21
C ALA A 19 -3.01 4.31 1.10
N LEU A 20 -1.75 4.75 1.09
CA LEU A 20 -1.08 5.31 2.25
C LEU A 20 -1.77 6.61 2.70
N ILE A 21 -2.10 7.51 1.76
CA ILE A 21 -2.83 8.75 2.05
C ILE A 21 -4.19 8.45 2.69
N LEU A 22 -4.95 7.51 2.12
CA LEU A 22 -6.25 7.09 2.67
C LEU A 22 -6.13 6.47 4.06
N THR A 23 -5.02 5.77 4.33
CA THR A 23 -4.74 5.16 5.63
C THR A 23 -4.44 6.21 6.70
N LEU A 24 -3.70 7.26 6.34
CA LEU A 24 -3.34 8.35 7.25
C LEU A 24 -4.43 9.40 7.41
N MET A 25 -5.38 9.46 6.49
CA MET A 25 -6.46 10.44 6.54
C MET A 25 -7.30 10.26 7.82
N PRO A 26 -7.53 11.33 8.61
CA PRO A 26 -8.42 11.26 9.75
C PRO A 26 -9.84 11.05 9.24
N LEU A 27 -10.43 9.92 9.59
CA LEU A 27 -11.83 9.62 9.29
C LEU A 27 -12.71 10.21 10.38
N PHE A 28 -13.90 10.71 10.03
CA PHE A 28 -14.80 11.34 10.98
C PHE A 28 -15.74 10.31 11.65
N GLY A 29 -15.76 10.27 12.98
CA GLY A 29 -16.77 9.59 13.77
C GLY A 29 -16.92 8.10 13.45
N TRP A 30 -18.09 7.71 12.95
CA TRP A 30 -18.43 6.30 12.68
C TRP A 30 -17.62 5.66 11.55
N LEU A 31 -17.00 6.44 10.65
CA LEU A 31 -16.12 5.88 9.61
C LEU A 31 -14.82 5.32 10.19
N GLU A 32 -14.38 5.74 11.38
CA GLU A 32 -13.17 5.18 12.00
C GLU A 32 -13.31 3.69 12.28
N LEU A 33 -14.51 3.24 12.66
CA LEU A 33 -14.78 1.83 12.94
C LEU A 33 -14.71 0.97 11.68
N LEU A 34 -14.99 1.57 10.52
CA LEU A 34 -14.98 0.90 9.22
C LEU A 34 -13.69 1.14 8.45
N ARG A 35 -12.65 1.73 9.06
CA ARG A 35 -11.40 2.07 8.38
C ARG A 35 -10.81 0.82 7.71
N PRO A 36 -10.87 0.70 6.38
CA PRO A 36 -10.30 -0.45 5.69
C PRO A 36 -8.78 -0.39 5.74
N GLU A 37 -8.15 -1.56 5.74
CA GLU A 37 -6.70 -1.69 5.57
C GLU A 37 -6.32 -1.46 4.09
N TRP A 38 -6.44 -0.21 3.62
CA TRP A 38 -6.25 0.16 2.22
C TRP A 38 -4.92 -0.31 1.64
N MET A 39 -3.84 -0.17 2.42
CA MET A 39 -2.50 -0.61 2.01
C MET A 39 -2.47 -2.12 1.75
N THR A 40 -3.10 -2.90 2.62
CA THR A 40 -3.20 -4.36 2.51
C THR A 40 -4.07 -4.76 1.32
N ILE A 41 -5.20 -4.09 1.10
CA ILE A 41 -6.09 -4.36 -0.04
C ILE A 41 -5.36 -4.11 -1.37
N VAL A 42 -4.67 -2.98 -1.49
CA VAL A 42 -3.90 -2.64 -2.71
C VAL A 42 -2.73 -3.61 -2.91
N LEU A 43 -2.04 -4.00 -1.84
CA LEU A 43 -0.98 -4.99 -1.90
C LEU A 43 -1.49 -6.34 -2.42
N VAL A 44 -2.58 -6.85 -1.84
CA VAL A 44 -3.19 -8.12 -2.26
C VAL A 44 -3.65 -8.05 -3.71
N TYR A 45 -4.28 -6.95 -4.13
CA TYR A 45 -4.67 -6.74 -5.51
C TYR A 45 -3.49 -6.86 -6.47
N TRP A 46 -2.38 -6.19 -6.21
CA TRP A 46 -1.22 -6.22 -7.11
C TRP A 46 -0.44 -7.54 -7.07
N CYS A 47 -0.41 -8.22 -5.92
CA CYS A 47 0.11 -9.58 -5.83
C CYS A 47 -0.68 -10.55 -6.74
N LEU A 48 -1.99 -10.33 -6.90
CA LEU A 48 -2.83 -11.14 -7.80
C LEU A 48 -2.74 -10.70 -9.26
N ALA A 49 -2.71 -9.38 -9.52
CA ALA A 49 -2.76 -8.83 -10.87
C ALA A 49 -1.41 -8.94 -11.60
N THR A 50 -0.29 -8.74 -10.90
CA THR A 50 1.07 -8.75 -11.47
C THR A 50 2.08 -9.36 -10.47
N PRO A 51 1.98 -10.68 -10.19
CA PRO A 51 2.86 -11.37 -9.24
C PRO A 51 4.35 -11.28 -9.63
N GLU A 52 4.65 -11.10 -10.91
CA GLU A 52 6.03 -10.93 -11.41
C GLU A 52 6.67 -9.59 -11.01
N ARG A 53 5.88 -8.63 -10.50
CA ARG A 53 6.35 -7.29 -10.08
C ARG A 53 6.14 -7.03 -8.60
N VAL A 54 5.02 -7.50 -8.05
CA VAL A 54 4.66 -7.29 -6.65
C VAL A 54 4.62 -8.63 -5.94
N GLY A 55 5.63 -8.86 -5.12
CA GLY A 55 5.78 -10.08 -4.32
C GLY A 55 6.11 -9.77 -2.87
N VAL A 56 6.61 -10.79 -2.15
CA VAL A 56 6.85 -10.72 -0.69
C VAL A 56 7.73 -9.55 -0.29
N ILE A 57 8.80 -9.25 -1.05
CA ILE A 57 9.71 -8.14 -0.74
C ILE A 57 8.99 -6.79 -0.82
N VAL A 58 8.14 -6.59 -1.84
CA VAL A 58 7.37 -5.35 -1.99
C VAL A 58 6.36 -5.20 -0.85
N GLY A 59 5.71 -6.30 -0.45
CA GLY A 59 4.82 -6.32 0.71
C GLY A 59 5.54 -6.00 2.02
N TRP A 60 6.75 -6.53 2.20
CA TRP A 60 7.58 -6.25 3.38
C TRP A 60 7.99 -4.78 3.45
N ILE A 61 8.45 -4.18 2.34
CA ILE A 61 8.76 -2.73 2.28
C ILE A 61 7.51 -1.89 2.53
N ALA A 62 6.38 -2.25 1.92
CA ALA A 62 5.10 -1.58 2.13
C ALA A 62 4.67 -1.61 3.60
N GLY A 63 4.88 -2.73 4.29
CA GLY A 63 4.64 -2.88 5.73
C GLY A 63 5.51 -1.94 6.56
N ILE A 64 6.82 -1.88 6.30
CA ILE A 64 7.73 -0.94 6.99
C ILE A 64 7.28 0.51 6.79
N ILE A 65 6.93 0.89 5.57
CA ILE A 65 6.44 2.25 5.28
C ILE A 65 5.17 2.54 6.08
N LEU A 66 4.24 1.58 6.12
CA LEU A 66 2.99 1.70 6.88
C LEU A 66 3.25 1.82 8.38
N ASP A 67 4.15 1.02 8.94
CA ASP A 67 4.50 1.04 10.37
C ASP A 67 5.09 2.40 10.77
N VAL A 68 6.01 2.92 9.95
CA VAL A 68 6.61 4.25 10.15
C VAL A 68 5.55 5.35 10.04
N ALA A 69 4.65 5.26 9.05
CA ALA A 69 3.64 6.28 8.79
C ALA A 69 2.53 6.31 9.85
N THR A 70 2.18 5.16 10.42
CA THR A 70 1.16 5.03 11.48
C THR A 70 1.71 5.30 12.88
N GLY A 71 3.00 5.60 13.02
CA GLY A 71 3.60 5.97 14.29
C GLY A 71 3.96 4.79 15.18
N SER A 72 3.95 3.56 14.65
CA SER A 72 4.76 2.46 15.17
C SER A 72 6.23 2.72 14.85
N LEU A 73 6.75 3.82 15.39
CA LEU A 73 8.18 4.09 15.43
C LEU A 73 8.84 2.88 16.07
N LEU A 74 9.87 2.34 15.42
CA LEU A 74 10.85 1.39 15.96
C LEU A 74 11.60 2.01 17.17
N GLY A 75 10.87 2.45 18.19
CA GLY A 75 11.32 3.33 19.27
C GLY A 75 10.22 3.84 20.22
N GLN A 76 8.92 3.56 20.02
CA GLN A 76 7.89 3.88 21.04
C GLN A 76 8.01 3.01 22.31
N ASN A 77 8.74 1.89 22.24
CA ASN A 77 9.02 0.99 23.37
C ASN A 77 10.51 0.98 23.78
N ALA A 78 11.27 2.05 23.48
CA ALA A 78 12.67 2.17 23.90
C ALA A 78 12.83 3.10 25.11
#